data_AF-A0A5V0QEE4-F1
#
_entry.id   AF-A0A5V0QEE4-F1
#
_cell.length_a   1.000
_cell.length_b   1.000
_cell.length_c   1.000
_cell.angle_alpha   90.00
_cell.angle_beta   90.00
_cell.angle_gamma   90.00
#
_symmetry.space_group_name_H-M   'P 1'
#
loop_
_entity.id
_entity.type
_entity.pdbx_description
1 polymer ?
#
loop_
_entity_poly.entity_id
_entity_poly.type
_entity_poly.pdbx_seq_one_letter_code
_entity_poly.pdbx_strand_id
1 'polypeptide(L)'
;MINEDLFINNIHSKNQDRISVALVYNTLSKEAHRGCGLHYEIYESCFIGLLRDHLSELNEIDANKLIRYAKNQGTKIDDTSYSEALEAERECRAEIYREQM
;
A
#
# COMPACT_ATOMS: atom_id res chain seq x y z
N MET A 1 -15.73 -22.71 7.42
CA MET A 1 -15.48 -21.66 8.41
C MET A 1 -15.05 -20.42 7.64
N ILE A 2 -15.86 -19.36 7.61
CA ILE A 2 -15.48 -18.13 6.93
C ILE A 2 -14.43 -17.47 7.82
N ASN A 3 -13.20 -17.29 7.31
CA ASN A 3 -12.14 -16.59 8.03
C ASN A 3 -12.49 -15.09 8.08
N GLU A 4 -13.29 -14.68 9.07
CA GLU A 4 -13.63 -13.27 9.33
C GLU A 4 -12.38 -12.40 9.58
N ASP A 5 -11.24 -13.03 9.89
CA ASP A 5 -9.92 -12.41 9.99
C ASP A 5 -9.36 -11.90 8.65
N LEU A 6 -9.92 -12.35 7.53
CA LEU A 6 -9.50 -11.90 6.19
C LEU A 6 -10.37 -10.77 5.64
N PHE A 7 -11.35 -10.28 6.39
CA PHE A 7 -12.23 -9.20 5.96
C PHE A 7 -12.10 -7.99 6.87
N ILE A 8 -12.26 -6.80 6.28
CA ILE A 8 -12.27 -5.49 6.93
C ILE A 8 -13.45 -4.66 6.41
N ASN A 9 -13.79 -3.56 7.07
CA ASN A 9 -14.81 -2.63 6.57
C ASN A 9 -14.36 -2.04 5.23
N ASN A 10 -15.28 -2.02 4.27
CA ASN A 10 -15.09 -1.30 3.03
C ASN A 10 -15.39 0.18 3.25
N ILE A 11 -14.34 1.00 3.39
CA ILE A 11 -14.44 2.45 3.61
C ILE A 11 -15.20 3.19 2.50
N HIS A 12 -15.30 2.60 1.30
CA HIS A 12 -16.01 3.19 0.16
C HIS A 12 -17.46 2.69 0.03
N SER A 13 -17.88 1.71 0.84
CA SER A 13 -19.28 1.24 0.83
C SER A 13 -20.17 2.11 1.69
N LYS A 14 -21.35 2.45 1.16
CA LYS A 14 -22.43 3.12 1.91
C LYS A 14 -23.24 2.18 2.80
N ASN A 15 -23.09 0.86 2.61
CA ASN A 15 -23.91 -0.18 3.25
C ASN A 15 -23.14 -1.01 4.29
N GLN A 16 -22.02 -0.49 4.80
CA GLN A 16 -21.17 -1.21 5.77
C GLN A 16 -20.67 -2.57 5.25
N ASP A 17 -20.48 -2.69 3.93
CA ASP A 17 -20.00 -3.94 3.34
C ASP A 17 -18.61 -4.28 3.86
N ARG A 18 -18.33 -5.58 3.95
CA ARG A 18 -16.99 -6.09 4.27
C ARG A 18 -16.24 -6.40 2.98
N ILE A 19 -14.95 -6.09 2.93
CA ILE A 19 -14.04 -6.36 1.81
C ILE A 19 -12.85 -7.18 2.29
N SER A 20 -12.31 -8.06 1.44
CA SER A 20 -11.17 -8.88 1.84
C SER A 20 -9.87 -8.05 1.89
N VAL A 21 -9.03 -8.31 2.89
CA VAL A 21 -7.72 -7.67 3.03
C VAL A 21 -6.84 -7.91 1.80
N ALA A 22 -6.97 -9.09 1.19
CA ALA A 22 -6.26 -9.46 -0.03
C ALA A 22 -6.69 -8.59 -1.23
N LEU A 23 -8.01 -8.33 -1.37
CA LEU A 23 -8.51 -7.49 -2.45
C LEU A 23 -8.07 -6.05 -2.27
N VAL A 24 -8.13 -5.51 -1.05
CA VAL A 24 -7.64 -4.16 -0.75
C VAL A 24 -6.15 -4.04 -1.08
N TYR A 25 -5.32 -4.92 -0.52
CA TYR A 25 -3.88 -4.94 -0.78
C TYR A 25 -3.54 -5.00 -2.27
N ASN A 26 -4.16 -5.92 -3.01
CA ASN A 26 -3.93 -6.07 -4.45
C ASN A 26 -4.44 -4.88 -5.27
N THR A 27 -5.49 -4.20 -4.81
CA THR A 27 -6.01 -3.00 -5.50
C THR A 27 -5.05 -1.85 -5.35
N LEU A 28 -4.55 -1.59 -4.14
CA LEU A 28 -3.55 -0.55 -3.89
C LEU A 28 -2.23 -0.82 -4.62
N SER A 29 -1.79 -2.09 -4.66
CA SER A 29 -0.59 -2.49 -5.43
C SER A 29 -0.77 -2.23 -6.93
N LYS A 30 -1.93 -2.58 -7.50
CA LYS A 30 -2.25 -2.28 -8.90
C LYS A 30 -2.30 -0.78 -9.18
N GLU A 31 -2.79 0.02 -8.24
CA GLU A 31 -2.83 1.47 -8.35
C GLU A 31 -1.41 2.06 -8.36
N ALA A 32 -0.56 1.66 -7.42
CA ALA A 32 0.86 2.04 -7.40
C ALA A 32 1.59 1.65 -8.69
N HIS A 33 1.31 0.45 -9.22
CA HIS A 33 1.94 -0.04 -10.44
C HIS A 33 1.59 0.79 -11.70
N ARG A 34 0.39 1.40 -11.77
CA ARG A 34 -0.01 2.20 -12.94
C ARG A 34 0.85 3.44 -13.16
N GLY A 35 1.43 3.98 -12.10
CA GLY A 35 2.21 5.22 -12.13
C GLY A 35 3.73 5.04 -12.03
N CYS A 36 4.23 3.82 -11.81
CA CYS A 36 5.64 3.63 -11.47
C CYS A 36 6.59 3.56 -12.67
N GLY A 37 6.08 3.46 -13.90
CA GLY A 37 6.92 3.40 -15.10
C GLY A 37 7.87 2.19 -15.14
N LEU A 38 7.53 1.09 -14.45
CA LEU A 38 8.39 -0.09 -14.24
C LEU A 38 9.61 0.14 -13.33
N HIS A 39 9.67 1.25 -12.61
CA HIS A 39 10.68 1.48 -11.57
C HIS A 39 10.18 0.96 -10.22
N TYR A 40 10.96 0.09 -9.57
CA TYR A 40 10.57 -0.54 -8.32
C TYR A 40 10.50 0.47 -7.18
N GLU A 41 11.44 1.41 -7.13
CA GLU A 41 11.56 2.46 -6.11
C GLU A 41 10.31 3.36 -6.12
N ILE A 42 9.84 3.72 -7.32
CA ILE A 42 8.61 4.51 -7.49
C ILE A 42 7.38 3.68 -7.11
N TYR A 43 7.36 2.39 -7.47
CA TYR A 43 6.28 1.49 -7.08
C TYR A 43 6.18 1.36 -5.55
N GLU A 44 7.32 1.12 -4.89
CA GLU A 44 7.38 0.82 -3.47
C GLU A 44 6.94 2.02 -2.62
N SER A 45 7.46 3.21 -2.90
CA SER A 45 7.06 4.42 -2.18
C SER A 45 5.57 4.73 -2.36
N CYS A 46 5.06 4.64 -3.59
CA CYS A 46 3.66 4.86 -3.91
C CYS A 46 2.76 3.83 -3.22
N PHE A 47 3.17 2.56 -3.22
CA PHE A 47 2.39 1.48 -2.61
C PHE A 47 2.32 1.62 -1.09
N ILE A 48 3.45 1.92 -0.44
CA ILE A 48 3.48 2.15 1.01
C ILE A 48 2.65 3.39 1.37
N GLY A 49 2.74 4.47 0.60
CA GLY A 49 1.94 5.68 0.78
C GLY A 49 0.44 5.39 0.74
N LEU A 50 -0.05 4.79 -0.35
CA LEU A 50 -1.46 4.40 -0.50
C LEU A 50 -1.94 3.47 0.63
N LEU A 51 -1.10 2.53 1.05
CA LEU A 51 -1.44 1.62 2.14
C LEU A 51 -1.56 2.36 3.48
N ARG A 52 -0.66 3.30 3.77
CA ARG A 52 -0.72 4.13 4.99
C ARG A 52 -1.94 5.04 5.01
N ASP A 53 -2.28 5.64 3.87
CA ASP A 53 -3.48 6.46 3.72
C ASP A 53 -4.73 5.63 3.98
N HIS A 54 -4.85 4.46 3.36
CA HIS A 54 -5.99 3.55 3.59
C HIS A 54 -6.09 3.08 5.05
N LEU A 55 -4.95 2.81 5.70
CA LEU A 55 -4.92 2.43 7.12
C LEU A 55 -5.44 3.55 8.03
N SER A 56 -5.20 4.83 7.67
CA SER A 56 -5.64 5.98 8.47
C SER A 56 -7.17 6.16 8.51
N GLU A 57 -7.88 5.60 7.54
CA GLU A 57 -9.34 5.65 7.44
C GLU A 57 -10.02 4.46 8.15
N LEU A 58 -9.26 3.42 8.52
CA LEU A 58 -9.78 2.22 9.16
C LEU A 58 -9.86 2.37 10.68
N ASN A 59 -10.79 1.64 11.29
CA ASN A 59 -10.75 1.40 12.74
C ASN A 59 -9.52 0.55 13.12
N GLU A 60 -9.10 0.62 14.38
CA GLU A 60 -7.91 -0.08 14.87
C GLU A 60 -7.88 -1.59 14.60
N ILE A 61 -9.04 -2.26 14.73
CA ILE A 61 -9.13 -3.72 14.54
C ILE A 61 -8.87 -4.08 13.07
N ASP A 62 -9.56 -3.40 12.16
CA ASP A 62 -9.43 -3.64 10.73
C ASP A 62 -8.06 -3.20 10.19
N ALA A 63 -7.52 -2.08 10.69
CA ALA A 63 -6.17 -1.62 10.37
C ALA A 63 -5.11 -2.68 10.75
N ASN A 64 -5.21 -3.25 11.96
CA ASN A 64 -4.31 -4.31 12.41
C ASN A 64 -4.38 -5.59 11.55
N LYS A 65 -5.58 -5.97 11.07
CA LYS A 65 -5.74 -7.09 10.13
C LYS A 65 -5.00 -6.84 8.82
N LEU A 66 -5.15 -5.64 8.25
CA LEU A 66 -4.48 -5.27 7.00
C LEU A 66 -2.96 -5.17 7.18
N ILE A 67 -2.47 -4.59 8.28
CA ILE A 67 -1.04 -4.53 8.61
C ILE A 67 -0.44 -5.95 8.71
N ARG A 68 -1.12 -6.86 9.41
CA ARG A 68 -0.66 -8.25 9.54
C ARG A 68 -0.62 -8.94 8.19
N TYR A 69 -1.64 -8.74 7.36
CA TYR A 69 -1.68 -9.29 6.00
C TYR A 69 -0.51 -8.77 5.16
N ALA A 70 -0.30 -7.46 5.14
CA ALA A 70 0.77 -6.82 4.37
C ALA A 70 2.17 -7.28 4.83
N LYS A 71 2.39 -7.41 6.14
CA LYS A 71 3.64 -7.99 6.69
C LYS A 71 3.87 -9.42 6.22
N ASN A 72 2.82 -10.25 6.17
CA ASN A 72 2.91 -11.62 5.64
C ASN A 72 3.22 -11.65 4.13
N GLN A 73 2.89 -10.60 3.38
CA GLN A 73 3.29 -10.43 1.97
C GLN A 73 4.71 -9.84 1.82
N GLY A 74 5.39 -9.49 2.92
CA GLY A 74 6.74 -8.92 2.90
C GLY A 74 6.79 -7.39 2.89
N THR A 75 5.65 -6.70 2.98
CA THR A 75 5.61 -5.22 3.00
C THR A 75 5.92 -4.68 4.39
N LYS A 76 6.88 -3.76 4.45
CA LYS A 76 7.19 -2.97 5.66
C LYS A 76 6.49 -1.62 5.56
N ILE A 77 5.80 -1.21 6.63
CA ILE A 77 4.92 -0.03 6.66
C ILE A 77 5.38 0.99 7.71
N ASP A 78 6.38 0.65 8.51
CA ASP A 78 6.93 1.55 9.52
C ASP A 78 7.55 2.81 8.90
N ASP A 79 7.66 3.85 9.72
CA ASP A 79 8.11 5.18 9.30
C ASP A 79 9.52 5.17 8.71
N THR A 80 10.39 4.30 9.23
CA THR A 80 11.76 4.14 8.72
C THR A 80 11.73 3.59 7.30
N SER A 81 11.07 2.44 7.10
CA SER A 81 10.97 1.81 5.78
C SER A 81 10.29 2.72 4.75
N TYR A 82 9.27 3.48 5.17
CA TYR A 82 8.60 4.43 4.28
C TYR A 82 9.52 5.61 3.89
N SER A 83 10.27 6.15 4.85
CA SER A 83 11.23 7.24 4.59
C SER A 83 12.35 6.79 3.65
N GLU A 84 12.85 5.55 3.82
CA GLU A 84 13.84 4.95 2.92
C GLU A 84 13.28 4.80 1.50
N ALA A 85 12.04 4.32 1.35
CA ALA A 85 11.39 4.20 0.04
C ALA A 85 11.21 5.55 -0.65
N LEU A 86 10.86 6.61 0.10
CA LEU A 86 10.74 7.97 -0.44
C LEU A 86 12.08 8.53 -0.93
N GLU A 87 13.19 8.26 -0.25
CA GLU A 87 14.50 8.70 -0.71
C GLU A 87 14.94 7.91 -1.94
N ALA A 88 14.73 6.59 -1.96
CA ALA A 88 15.00 5.75 -3.13
C ALA A 88 14.19 6.22 -4.37
N GLU A 89 12.91 6.56 -4.20
CA GLU A 89 12.09 7.15 -5.27
C GLU A 89 12.71 8.45 -5.77
N ARG A 90 13.15 9.33 -4.87
CA ARG A 90 13.74 10.63 -5.23
C ARG A 90 15.02 10.44 -6.05
N GLU A 91 15.90 9.54 -5.62
CA GLU A 91 17.14 9.21 -6.35
C GLU A 91 16.82 8.64 -7.73
N CYS A 92 15.92 7.65 -7.80
CA CYS A 92 15.48 7.02 -9.05
C CYS A 92 14.91 8.05 -10.04
N ARG A 93 14.02 8.95 -9.57
CA ARG A 93 13.47 10.02 -10.41
C ARG A 93 14.55 10.97 -10.90
N ALA A 94 15.52 11.33 -10.06
CA ALA A 94 16.62 12.20 -10.46
C ALA A 94 17.47 11.57 -11.58
N GLU A 95 17.67 10.24 -11.57
CA GLU A 95 18.34 9.51 -12.64
C GLU A 95 17.53 9.51 -13.94
N ILE A 96 16.24 9.18 -13.87
CA ILE A 96 15.32 9.22 -15.02
C ILE A 96 15.35 10.60 -15.69
N TYR A 97 15.31 11.68 -14.89
CA TYR A 97 15.38 13.04 -15.43
C TYR A 97 16.73 13.35 -16.11
N ARG A 98 17.85 12.81 -15.62
CA ARG A 98 19.17 12.98 -16.27
C ARG A 98 19.28 12.23 -17.58
N GLU A 99 18.68 11.05 -17.68
CA GLU A 99 18.72 10.22 -18.91
C GLU A 99 17.82 10.77 -20.04
N GLN A 100 16.84 11.59 -19.69
CA GLN A 100 15.90 12.20 -20.65
C GLN A 100 16.34 13.59 -21.17
N MET A 101 17.50 14.11 -20.71
CA MET A 101 18.13 15.32 -21.22
C MET A 101 19.24 15.00 -22.22
#